data_AF-A0A660Z3H3-F1
#
_entry.id   AF-A0A660Z3H3-F1
#
_cell.length_a   1.000
_cell.length_b   1.000
_cell.length_c   1.000
_cell.angle_alpha   90.00
_cell.angle_beta   90.00
_cell.angle_gamma   90.00
#
_symmetry.space_group_name_H-M   'P 1'
#
loop_
_entity.id
_entity.type
_entity.pdbx_description
1 polymer ?
#
loop_
_entity_poly.entity_id
_entity_poly.type
_entity_poly.pdbx_seq_one_letter_code
_entity_poly.pdbx_strand_id
1 'polypeptide(L)'
;MEQLMSSPKNEKKKIKYPGKRVTTNGNTLVSETESLIAEAGVFYPITPSTEMGEIYQNSYAKGKLTAFGEALTAIETEGEHAAQGGAIA
;
A
#
# COMPACT_ATOMS: atom_id res chain seq x y z
N MET A 1 -45.40 -25.21 -27.75
CA MET A 1 -44.16 -25.98 -27.52
C MET A 1 -42.98 -25.07 -27.81
N GLU A 2 -42.60 -24.22 -26.84
CA GLU A 2 -41.19 -23.83 -26.61
C GLU A 2 -41.14 -23.00 -25.33
N GLN A 3 -40.96 -23.67 -24.20
CA GLN A 3 -40.49 -23.02 -22.98
C GLN A 3 -39.05 -22.58 -23.26
N LEU A 4 -38.83 -21.27 -23.44
CA LEU A 4 -37.50 -20.69 -23.37
C LEU A 4 -36.95 -20.94 -21.96
N MET A 5 -36.07 -21.93 -21.86
CA MET A 5 -35.18 -22.14 -20.72
C MET A 5 -34.32 -20.88 -20.56
N SER A 6 -34.70 -20.01 -19.61
CA SER A 6 -33.84 -18.95 -19.12
C SER A 6 -32.62 -19.61 -18.48
N SER A 7 -31.48 -19.57 -19.16
CA SER A 7 -30.18 -19.99 -18.63
C SER A 7 -29.91 -19.26 -17.30
N PRO A 8 -29.31 -19.90 -16.29
CA PRO A 8 -29.05 -19.25 -15.01
C PRO A 8 -28.04 -18.12 -15.23
N LYS A 9 -28.50 -16.87 -15.06
CA LYS A 9 -27.61 -15.70 -14.97
C LYS A 9 -26.71 -15.92 -13.76
N ASN A 10 -25.44 -16.22 -14.03
CA ASN A 10 -24.41 -16.30 -13.01
C ASN A 10 -24.14 -14.87 -12.49
N GLU A 11 -24.97 -14.39 -11.56
CA GLU A 11 -24.76 -13.13 -10.85
C GLU A 11 -23.47 -13.25 -10.04
N LYS A 12 -22.36 -12.78 -10.62
CA LYS A 12 -21.13 -12.56 -9.86
C LYS A 12 -21.46 -11.58 -8.74
N LYS A 13 -21.64 -12.08 -7.51
CA LYS A 13 -21.78 -11.26 -6.30
C LYS A 13 -20.68 -10.20 -6.34
N LYS A 14 -21.06 -8.93 -6.46
CA LYS A 14 -20.11 -7.81 -6.38
C LYS A 14 -19.49 -7.84 -4.98
N ILE A 15 -18.22 -8.18 -4.92
CA ILE A 15 -17.43 -8.12 -3.69
C ILE A 15 -17.29 -6.65 -3.27
N LYS A 16 -17.48 -6.36 -1.97
CA LYS A 16 -17.51 -5.00 -1.42
C LYS A 16 -16.23 -4.20 -1.73
N TYR A 17 -15.08 -4.89 -1.73
CA TYR A 17 -13.77 -4.32 -2.06
C TYR A 17 -13.09 -5.21 -3.11
N PRO A 18 -13.15 -4.85 -4.41
CA PRO A 18 -12.65 -5.73 -5.47
C PRO A 18 -11.13 -5.86 -5.54
N GLY A 19 -10.39 -5.00 -4.82
CA GLY A 19 -8.93 -4.95 -4.83
C GLY A 19 -8.34 -4.74 -6.24
N LYS A 20 -7.01 -4.73 -6.34
CA LYS A 20 -6.29 -4.77 -7.62
C LYS A 20 -5.44 -6.03 -7.65
N ARG A 21 -5.72 -6.93 -8.59
CA ARG A 21 -4.86 -8.10 -8.80
C ARG A 21 -3.54 -7.62 -9.40
N VAL A 22 -2.44 -7.96 -8.75
CA VAL A 22 -1.09 -7.58 -9.16
C VAL A 22 -0.12 -8.69 -8.79
N THR A 23 0.85 -8.97 -9.66
CA THR A 23 2.02 -9.78 -9.33
C THR A 23 3.10 -8.83 -8.85
N THR A 24 3.59 -9.02 -7.62
CA THR A 24 4.57 -8.13 -7.00
C THR A 24 5.42 -8.88 -5.98
N ASN A 25 6.52 -8.27 -5.53
CA ASN A 25 7.33 -8.79 -4.43
C ASN A 25 6.77 -8.36 -3.05
N GLY A 26 7.34 -8.92 -1.97
CA GLY A 26 6.91 -8.64 -0.61
C GLY A 26 7.10 -7.19 -0.18
N ASN A 27 8.28 -6.61 -0.45
CA ASN A 27 8.62 -5.23 -0.09
C ASN A 27 7.62 -4.23 -0.69
N THR A 28 7.31 -4.38 -1.97
CA THR A 28 6.33 -3.53 -2.66
C THR A 28 4.93 -3.70 -2.09
N LEU A 29 4.51 -4.94 -1.80
CA LEU A 29 3.19 -5.18 -1.21
C LEU A 29 3.05 -4.49 0.16
N VAL A 30 4.08 -4.59 1.00
CA VAL A 30 4.08 -3.99 2.34
C VAL A 30 4.12 -2.46 2.24
N SER A 31 5.06 -1.89 1.51
CA SER A 31 5.23 -0.42 1.40
C SER A 31 4.03 0.28 0.76
N GLU A 32 3.41 -0.34 -0.26
CA GLU A 32 2.16 0.18 -0.85
C GLU A 32 0.99 0.14 0.13
N THR A 33 0.99 -0.84 1.06
CA THR A 33 -0.01 -0.93 2.13
C THR A 33 0.27 0.09 3.24
N GLU A 34 1.54 0.25 3.64
CA GLU A 34 1.98 1.23 4.64
C GLU A 34 1.61 2.65 4.22
N SER A 35 1.87 3.03 2.96
CA SER A 35 1.47 4.34 2.42
C SER A 35 -0.04 4.57 2.32
N LEU A 36 -0.87 3.54 2.54
CA LEU A 36 -2.32 3.71 2.66
C LEU A 36 -2.77 3.95 4.10
N ILE A 37 -1.99 3.55 5.11
CA ILE A 37 -2.43 3.52 6.51
C ILE A 37 -1.58 4.37 7.46
N ALA A 38 -0.35 4.71 7.09
CA ALA A 38 0.56 5.51 7.87
C ALA A 38 0.79 6.88 7.22
N GLU A 39 0.63 7.95 8.00
CA GLU A 39 0.84 9.34 7.57
C GLU A 39 2.33 9.70 7.47
N ALA A 40 3.20 9.00 8.19
CA ALA A 40 4.64 9.19 8.15
C ALA A 40 5.42 7.87 8.06
N GLY A 41 6.49 7.87 7.27
CA GLY A 41 7.49 6.81 7.21
C GLY A 41 8.84 7.39 7.62
N VAL A 42 9.39 6.87 8.72
CA VAL A 42 10.73 7.22 9.21
C VAL A 42 11.61 5.98 9.07
N PHE A 43 12.66 6.06 8.26
CA PHE A 43 13.42 4.86 7.87
C PHE A 43 14.92 5.12 7.70
N TYR A 44 15.68 4.03 7.69
CA TYR A 44 17.10 3.99 7.36
C TYR A 44 17.36 2.81 6.40
N PRO A 45 18.19 2.96 5.36
CA PRO A 45 18.45 1.88 4.41
C PRO A 45 19.26 0.73 5.03
N ILE A 46 18.68 -0.48 5.05
CA ILE A 46 19.37 -1.73 5.36
C ILE A 46 18.84 -2.86 4.47
N THR A 47 19.73 -3.71 3.95
CA THR A 47 19.27 -4.86 3.14
C THR A 47 18.60 -5.90 4.04
N PRO A 48 17.44 -6.48 3.63
CA PRO A 48 16.77 -6.37 2.32
C PRO A 48 15.61 -5.34 2.26
N SER A 49 15.39 -4.54 3.30
CA SER A 49 14.22 -3.64 3.43
C SER A 49 14.42 -2.25 2.81
N THR A 50 15.61 -1.90 2.33
CA THR A 50 15.89 -0.62 1.64
C THR A 50 14.83 -0.26 0.59
N GLU A 51 14.43 -1.23 -0.23
CA GLU A 51 13.41 -1.05 -1.27
C GLU A 51 12.06 -0.54 -0.70
N MET A 52 11.69 -0.93 0.52
CA MET A 52 10.45 -0.46 1.15
C MET A 52 10.47 1.03 1.44
N GLY A 53 11.60 1.55 1.95
CA GLY A 53 11.80 2.98 2.21
C GLY A 53 11.78 3.80 0.91
N GLU A 54 12.44 3.29 -0.14
CA GLU A 54 12.43 3.91 -1.47
C GLU A 54 11.02 4.00 -2.07
N ILE A 55 10.20 2.95 -1.91
CA ILE A 55 8.81 2.93 -2.38
C ILE A 55 7.93 3.90 -1.58
N TYR A 56 8.13 3.99 -0.26
CA TYR A 56 7.38 4.93 0.57
C TYR A 56 7.74 6.38 0.21
N GLN A 57 9.04 6.67 0.05
CA GLN A 57 9.51 7.99 -0.41
C GLN A 57 8.99 8.35 -1.80
N ASN A 58 8.93 7.39 -2.72
CA ASN A 58 8.31 7.59 -4.04
C ASN A 58 6.80 7.86 -3.94
N SER A 59 6.09 7.21 -3.02
CA SER A 59 4.67 7.46 -2.75
C SER A 59 4.44 8.88 -2.24
N TYR A 60 5.29 9.33 -1.31
CA TYR A 60 5.33 10.72 -0.86
C TYR A 60 5.58 11.69 -2.03
N ALA A 61 6.63 11.46 -2.83
CA ALA A 61 7.00 12.33 -3.94
C ALA A 61 5.91 12.45 -5.02
N LYS A 62 5.09 11.40 -5.20
CA LYS A 62 3.93 11.39 -6.10
C LYS A 62 2.69 12.07 -5.52
N GLY A 63 2.73 12.54 -4.28
CA GLY A 63 1.59 13.12 -3.59
C GLY A 63 0.46 12.10 -3.35
N LYS A 64 0.80 10.81 -3.16
CA LYS A 64 -0.18 9.80 -2.79
C LYS A 64 -0.79 10.21 -1.43
N LEU A 65 -2.10 10.02 -1.30
CA LEU A 65 -2.81 10.22 -0.03
C LEU A 65 -3.03 8.86 0.66
N THR A 66 -3.13 8.89 1.98
CA THR A 66 -3.59 7.74 2.75
C THR A 66 -5.04 7.40 2.38
N ALA A 67 -5.52 6.23 2.82
CA ALA A 67 -6.93 5.86 2.70
C ALA A 67 -7.89 6.82 3.41
N PHE A 68 -7.37 7.71 4.26
CA PHE A 68 -8.11 8.72 5.02
C PHE A 68 -8.07 10.12 4.39
N GLY A 69 -7.26 10.31 3.33
CA GLY A 69 -7.13 11.59 2.63
C GLY A 69 -5.95 12.46 3.09
N GLU A 70 -5.08 11.93 3.96
CA GLU A 70 -3.93 12.66 4.50
C GLU A 70 -2.71 12.57 3.58
N ALA A 71 -1.90 13.63 3.57
CA ALA A 71 -0.62 13.65 2.86
C ALA A 71 0.43 12.83 3.62
N LEU A 72 1.33 12.18 2.88
CA LEU A 72 2.42 11.41 3.47
C LEU A 72 3.59 12.32 3.89
N THR A 73 4.41 11.84 4.81
CA THR A 73 5.73 12.39 5.14
C THR A 73 6.76 11.27 5.08
N ALA A 74 7.87 11.48 4.36
CA ALA A 74 8.95 10.51 4.27
C ALA A 74 10.26 11.11 4.80
N ILE A 75 10.88 10.45 5.79
CA ILE A 75 12.11 10.91 6.43
C ILE A 75 13.13 9.77 6.44
N GLU A 76 14.22 9.97 5.70
CA GLU A 76 15.43 9.16 5.85
C GLU A 76 16.27 9.71 7.01
N THR A 77 16.65 8.86 7.95
CA THR A 77 17.45 9.25 9.11
C THR A 77 18.91 8.83 8.95
N GLU A 78 19.76 9.16 9.93
CA GLU A 78 21.18 8.78 9.95
C GLU A 78 21.45 7.32 10.36
N GLY A 79 20.45 6.62 10.90
CA GLY A 79 20.59 5.25 11.40
C GLY A 79 19.28 4.66 11.91
N GLU A 80 19.21 3.32 12.04
CA GLU A 80 17.99 2.63 12.50
C GLU A 80 17.51 3.10 13.88
N HIS A 81 18.44 3.44 14.78
CA HIS A 81 18.08 3.97 16.09
C HIS A 81 17.44 5.36 16.01
N ALA A 82 17.94 6.22 15.13
CA ALA A 82 17.32 7.52 14.86
C ALA A 82 15.96 7.36 14.18
N ALA A 83 15.80 6.35 13.29
CA ALA A 83 14.51 6.03 12.68
C ALA A 83 13.47 5.61 13.73
N GLN A 84 13.87 4.75 14.68
CA GLN A 84 13.03 4.38 15.81
C GLN A 84 12.65 5.60 16.66
N GLY A 85 13.64 6.44 17.00
CA GLY A 85 13.41 7.66 17.77
C GLY A 85 12.45 8.64 17.09
N GLY A 86 12.56 8.81 15.76
CA GLY A 86 11.64 9.63 14.99
C GLY A 86 10.24 9.04 14.83
N ALA A 87 10.10 7.71 14.84
CA ALA A 87 8.81 7.04 14.73
C ALA A 87 7.97 7.07 16.03
N ILE A 88 8.61 7.30 17.20
CA ILE A 88 7.93 7.39 18.50
C ILE A 88 7.65 8.83 18.96
N ALA A 89 8.25 9.81 18.29
CA ALA A 89 8.13 11.23 18.62
C ALA A 89 6.77 11.79 18.19
#